data_AF-A0A820EN04-F1
#
_entry.id   AF-A0A820EN04-F1
#
_cell.length_a   1.000
_cell.length_b   1.000
_cell.length_c   1.000
_cell.angle_alpha   90.00
_cell.angle_beta   90.00
_cell.angle_gamma   90.00
#
_symmetry.space_group_name_H-M   'P 1'
#
loop_
_entity.id
_entity.type
_entity.pdbx_description
1 polymer ?
#
loop_
_entity_poly.entity_id
_entity_poly.type
_entity_poly.pdbx_seq_one_letter_code
_entity_poly.pdbx_strand_id
1 'polypeptide(L)'
;MVIVISFFWFLLLGHRIILYRINNGTCGPLEGFYAVYDNYFQVIFSSLCPVIVMSILTYLLMKNVRGVVQRRIQAVNGVAPIIKPNNSIINQMDAQLTIMLTLESIFAIITYVPYAIQLTYANITQEWYKTQLQLAWETVFTELIHLFSYLFFVTNFYVSIISNVGFRRKFKNILAMKTHNDLTNHIITIHRT
;
A
#
# COMPACT_ATOMS: atom_id res chain seq x y z
N MET A 1 -1.87 8.85 -21.58
CA MET A 1 -1.98 7.42 -21.19
C MET A 1 -2.48 7.25 -19.77
N VAL A 2 -1.82 7.83 -18.76
CA VAL A 2 -2.25 7.72 -17.34
C VAL A 2 -3.69 8.18 -17.13
N ILE A 3 -4.08 9.34 -17.68
CA ILE A 3 -5.45 9.88 -17.54
C ILE A 3 -6.51 8.91 -18.10
N VAL A 4 -6.26 8.32 -19.26
CA VAL A 4 -7.19 7.37 -19.91
C VAL A 4 -7.33 6.11 -19.06
N ILE A 5 -6.21 5.59 -18.54
CA ILE A 5 -6.20 4.44 -17.64
C ILE A 5 -7.01 4.79 -16.38
N SER A 6 -6.70 5.91 -15.72
CA SER A 6 -7.44 6.35 -14.52
C SER A 6 -8.94 6.51 -14.79
N PHE A 7 -9.33 7.12 -15.91
CA PHE A 7 -10.74 7.27 -16.28
C PHE A 7 -11.43 5.91 -16.47
N PHE A 8 -10.76 4.96 -17.12
CA PHE A 8 -11.25 3.58 -17.27
C PHE A 8 -11.44 2.90 -15.91
N TRP A 9 -10.50 3.07 -14.98
CA TRP A 9 -10.65 2.57 -13.60
C TRP A 9 -11.84 3.19 -12.87
N PHE A 10 -12.03 4.50 -12.98
CA PHE A 10 -13.18 5.18 -12.38
C PHE A 10 -14.51 4.70 -12.95
N LEU A 11 -14.58 4.46 -14.27
CA LEU A 11 -15.79 3.97 -14.92
C LEU A 11 -16.13 2.56 -14.44
N LEU A 12 -15.14 1.68 -14.30
CA LEU A 12 -15.33 0.33 -13.76
C LEU A 12 -15.78 0.35 -12.29
N LEU A 13 -15.19 1.20 -11.45
CA LEU A 13 -15.62 1.37 -10.05
C LEU A 13 -17.04 1.95 -9.96
N GLY A 14 -17.37 2.92 -10.82
CA GLY A 14 -18.71 3.48 -10.92
C GLY A 14 -19.75 2.44 -11.34
N HIS A 15 -19.41 1.60 -12.33
CA HIS A 15 -20.25 0.50 -12.75
C HIS A 15 -20.53 -0.47 -11.59
N ARG A 16 -19.51 -0.79 -10.78
CA ARG A 16 -19.69 -1.65 -9.60
C ARG A 16 -20.72 -1.07 -8.63
N ILE A 17 -20.64 0.22 -8.30
CA ILE A 17 -21.55 0.89 -7.37
C ILE A 17 -23.01 0.84 -7.84
N ILE A 18 -23.25 0.97 -9.15
CA ILE A 18 -24.61 0.93 -9.73
C ILE A 18 -25.27 -0.45 -9.54
N LEU A 19 -24.47 -1.52 -9.39
CA LEU A 19 -24.97 -2.88 -9.19
C LEU A 19 -25.30 -3.21 -7.72
N TYR A 20 -24.99 -2.32 -6.79
CA TYR A 20 -25.35 -2.52 -5.39
C TYR A 20 -26.79 -2.08 -5.12
N ARG A 21 -27.54 -2.92 -4.41
CA ARG A 21 -28.90 -2.62 -3.99
C ARG A 21 -29.05 -2.86 -2.49
N ILE A 22 -29.87 -2.03 -1.85
CA ILE A 22 -30.27 -2.24 -0.47
C ILE A 22 -31.44 -3.23 -0.50
N ASN A 23 -31.23 -4.43 0.05
CA ASN A 23 -32.27 -5.44 0.21
C ASN A 23 -32.33 -5.88 1.68
N ASN A 24 -33.49 -5.83 2.31
CA ASN A 24 -33.68 -6.21 3.72
C ASN A 24 -32.69 -5.58 4.73
N GLY A 25 -32.30 -4.32 4.49
CA GLY A 25 -31.38 -3.58 5.37
C GLY A 25 -29.90 -3.93 5.20
N THR A 26 -29.54 -4.85 4.31
CA THR A 26 -28.16 -5.11 3.91
C THR A 26 -27.88 -4.49 2.53
N CYS A 27 -26.66 -3.95 2.36
CA CYS A 27 -26.20 -3.43 1.09
C CYS A 27 -25.31 -4.50 0.44
N GLY A 28 -25.77 -5.08 -0.66
CA GLY A 28 -25.06 -6.16 -1.34
C GLY A 28 -25.22 -6.09 -2.86
N PRO A 29 -24.40 -6.86 -3.60
CA PRO A 29 -24.61 -7.03 -5.03
C PRO A 29 -25.95 -7.72 -5.29
N LEU A 30 -26.52 -7.48 -6.47
CA LEU A 30 -27.67 -8.25 -6.96
C LEU A 30 -27.39 -9.76 -6.94
N GLU A 31 -28.37 -10.54 -6.51
CA GLU A 31 -28.26 -12.01 -6.45
C GLU A 31 -28.07 -12.63 -7.85
N GLY A 32 -27.56 -13.88 -7.88
CA GLY A 32 -27.32 -14.62 -9.12
C GLY A 32 -25.99 -14.26 -9.77
N PHE A 33 -26.01 -14.05 -11.10
CA PHE A 33 -24.80 -13.84 -11.90
C PHE A 33 -23.98 -12.61 -11.46
N TYR A 34 -24.63 -11.56 -10.96
CA TYR A 34 -23.96 -10.34 -10.54
C TYR A 34 -23.12 -10.53 -9.27
N ALA A 35 -23.56 -11.37 -8.33
CA ALA A 35 -22.77 -11.71 -7.15
C ALA A 35 -21.47 -12.44 -7.53
N VAL A 36 -21.55 -13.37 -8.48
CA VAL A 36 -20.37 -14.08 -9.02
C VAL A 36 -19.43 -13.09 -9.73
N TYR A 37 -19.97 -12.21 -10.57
CA TYR A 37 -19.20 -11.15 -11.23
C TYR A 37 -18.50 -10.23 -10.22
N ASP A 38 -19.21 -9.74 -9.20
CA ASP A 38 -18.65 -8.85 -8.17
C ASP A 38 -17.51 -9.53 -7.41
N ASN A 39 -17.67 -10.80 -7.06
CA ASN A 39 -16.65 -11.59 -6.39
C ASN A 39 -15.37 -11.73 -7.23
N TYR A 40 -15.47 -12.08 -8.51
CA TYR A 40 -14.29 -12.15 -9.39
C TYR A 40 -13.67 -10.78 -9.66
N PHE A 41 -14.50 -9.76 -9.83
CA PHE A 41 -14.05 -8.39 -9.97
C PHE A 41 -13.26 -7.96 -8.74
N GLN A 42 -13.76 -8.25 -7.53
CA GLN A 42 -13.08 -7.94 -6.28
C GLN A 42 -11.73 -8.66 -6.17
N VAL A 43 -11.62 -9.94 -6.56
CA VAL A 43 -10.32 -10.64 -6.60
C VAL A 43 -9.35 -9.88 -7.50
N ILE A 44 -9.71 -9.64 -8.75
CA ILE A 44 -8.79 -9.07 -9.74
C ILE A 44 -8.39 -7.64 -9.36
N PHE A 45 -9.38 -6.81 -9.00
CA PHE A 45 -9.20 -5.38 -8.82
C PHE A 45 -8.65 -5.03 -7.44
N SER A 46 -9.09 -5.71 -6.38
CA SER A 46 -8.67 -5.38 -5.01
C SER A 46 -7.38 -6.09 -4.58
N SER A 47 -7.02 -7.23 -5.21
CA SER A 47 -5.85 -8.01 -4.79
C SER A 47 -4.73 -8.06 -5.83
N LEU A 48 -5.02 -8.47 -7.07
CA LEU A 48 -3.98 -8.69 -8.08
C LEU A 48 -3.48 -7.38 -8.70
N CYS A 49 -4.39 -6.47 -9.04
CA CYS A 49 -4.01 -5.24 -9.73
C CYS A 49 -3.02 -4.37 -8.92
N PRO A 50 -3.26 -4.07 -7.62
CA PRO A 50 -2.34 -3.25 -6.84
C PRO A 50 -0.92 -3.84 -6.81
N VAL A 51 -0.81 -5.16 -6.63
CA VAL A 51 0.48 -5.85 -6.60
C VAL A 51 1.20 -5.78 -7.95
N ILE A 52 0.49 -5.99 -9.05
CA ILE A 52 1.06 -5.91 -10.40
C ILE A 52 1.53 -4.48 -10.71
N VAL A 53 0.69 -3.47 -10.43
CA VAL A 53 1.02 -2.06 -10.67
C VAL A 53 2.21 -1.63 -9.82
N MET A 54 2.22 -1.96 -8.53
CA MET A 54 3.34 -1.64 -7.63
C MET A 54 4.63 -2.34 -8.06
N SER A 55 4.55 -3.60 -8.51
CA SER A 55 5.71 -4.34 -9.01
C SER A 55 6.29 -3.72 -10.27
N ILE A 56 5.44 -3.33 -11.24
CA ILE A 56 5.85 -2.67 -12.47
C ILE A 56 6.47 -1.31 -12.17
N LEU A 57 5.83 -0.50 -11.32
CA LEU A 57 6.34 0.82 -10.93
C LEU A 57 7.70 0.70 -10.24
N THR A 58 7.83 -0.23 -9.30
CA THR A 58 9.09 -0.50 -8.60
C THR A 58 10.17 -0.92 -9.58
N TYR A 59 9.86 -1.83 -10.52
CA TYR A 59 10.80 -2.26 -11.56
C TYR A 59 11.24 -1.10 -12.47
N LEU A 60 10.30 -0.29 -12.96
CA LEU A 60 10.61 0.86 -13.81
C LEU A 60 11.47 1.89 -13.06
N LEU A 61 11.19 2.12 -11.79
CA LEU A 61 11.94 3.03 -10.95
C LEU A 61 13.37 2.51 -10.73
N MET A 62 13.55 1.23 -10.39
CA MET A 62 14.88 0.61 -10.31
C MET A 62 15.65 0.71 -11.63
N LYS A 63 14.98 0.49 -12.77
CA LYS A 63 15.60 0.60 -14.10
C LYS A 63 16.06 2.03 -14.39
N ASN A 64 15.23 3.03 -14.08
CA ASN A 64 15.58 4.43 -14.24
C ASN A 64 16.75 4.85 -13.35
N VAL A 65 16.74 4.46 -12.07
CA VAL A 65 17.82 4.75 -11.13
C VAL A 65 19.14 4.12 -11.59
N ARG A 66 19.12 2.84 -12.00
CA ARG A 66 20.31 2.16 -12.55
C ARG A 66 20.83 2.86 -13.81
N GLY A 67 19.95 3.29 -14.71
CA GLY A 67 20.33 4.02 -15.92
C GLY A 67 21.01 5.36 -15.62
N VAL A 68 20.54 6.10 -14.62
CA VAL A 68 21.17 7.35 -14.18
C VAL A 68 22.56 7.10 -13.58
N VAL A 69 22.70 6.07 -12.74
CA VAL A 69 24.00 5.69 -12.15
C VAL A 69 25.00 5.26 -13.23
N GLN A 70 24.58 4.39 -14.16
CA GLN A 70 25.46 3.84 -15.19
C GLN A 70 25.96 4.89 -16.20
N ARG A 71 25.09 5.81 -16.63
CA ARG A 71 25.49 6.92 -17.54
C ARG A 71 26.53 7.85 -16.92
N ARG A 72 26.58 7.97 -15.59
CA ARG A 72 27.57 8.81 -14.91
C ARG A 72 28.93 8.14 -14.75
N ILE A 73 28.97 6.82 -14.58
CA ILE A 73 30.23 6.06 -14.47
C ILE A 73 31.00 6.08 -15.80
N GLN A 74 30.30 6.06 -16.95
CA GLN A 74 30.95 6.07 -18.26
C GLN A 74 31.52 7.44 -18.70
N ALA A 75 31.12 8.55 -18.05
CA ALA A 75 31.62 9.88 -18.38
C ALA A 75 33.01 10.20 -17.79
N VAL A 76 33.65 9.27 -17.08
CA VAL A 76 34.88 9.51 -16.28
C VAL A 76 36.18 9.11 -17.01
N ASN A 77 36.11 8.76 -18.30
CA ASN A 77 37.32 8.39 -19.07
C ASN A 77 37.97 9.54 -19.85
N GLY A 78 37.75 10.81 -19.50
CA GLY A 78 38.45 11.89 -20.23
C GLY A 78 38.47 13.31 -19.67
N VAL A 79 37.59 13.71 -18.74
CA VAL A 79 37.63 15.07 -18.17
C VAL A 79 37.22 15.02 -16.70
N ALA A 80 38.04 15.62 -15.83
CA ALA A 80 37.81 15.68 -14.39
C ALA A 80 36.39 16.20 -14.08
N PRO A 81 35.55 15.46 -13.34
CA PRO A 81 34.22 15.90 -13.01
C PRO A 81 34.30 17.06 -12.03
N ILE A 82 33.82 18.24 -12.44
CA ILE A 82 33.44 19.31 -11.51
C ILE A 82 32.31 18.72 -10.67
N ILE A 83 32.63 18.29 -9.46
CA ILE A 83 31.71 17.70 -8.48
C ILE A 83 30.68 18.77 -8.13
N LYS A 84 29.55 18.81 -8.84
CA LYS A 84 28.41 19.64 -8.44
C LYS A 84 27.77 19.01 -7.20
N PRO A 85 27.80 19.68 -6.03
CA PRO A 85 27.31 19.10 -4.76
C PRO A 85 25.81 18.77 -4.77
N ASN A 86 25.02 19.40 -5.65
CA ASN A 86 23.58 19.11 -5.78
C ASN A 86 23.25 17.69 -6.28
N ASN A 87 24.20 17.01 -6.92
CA ASN A 87 23.95 15.69 -7.50
C ASN A 87 23.91 14.55 -6.48
N SER A 88 24.48 14.71 -5.28
CA SER A 88 24.46 13.67 -4.24
C SER A 88 23.10 13.59 -3.53
N ILE A 89 22.45 14.74 -3.33
CA ILE A 89 21.16 14.83 -2.63
C ILE A 89 20.05 14.15 -3.43
N ILE A 90 19.98 14.41 -4.75
CA ILE A 90 18.99 13.80 -5.64
C ILE A 90 19.17 12.27 -5.66
N ASN A 91 20.41 11.78 -5.75
CA ASN A 91 20.70 10.35 -5.73
C ASN A 91 20.30 9.69 -4.39
N GLN A 92 20.49 10.39 -3.27
CA GLN A 92 20.10 9.88 -1.97
C GLN A 92 18.57 9.81 -1.83
N MET A 93 17.84 10.78 -2.39
CA MET A 93 16.38 10.76 -2.45
C MET A 93 15.86 9.62 -3.32
N ASP A 94 16.44 9.42 -4.51
CA ASP A 94 16.06 8.33 -5.41
C ASP A 94 16.33 6.95 -4.80
N ALA A 95 17.47 6.77 -4.12
CA ALA A 95 17.79 5.54 -3.41
C ALA A 95 16.84 5.27 -2.24
N GLN A 96 16.50 6.30 -1.45
CA GLN A 96 15.51 6.18 -0.36
C GLN A 96 14.12 5.80 -0.90
N LEU A 97 13.68 6.45 -1.98
CA LEU A 97 12.40 6.15 -2.62
C LEU A 97 12.37 4.71 -3.17
N THR A 98 13.48 4.26 -3.77
CA THR A 98 13.62 2.88 -4.26
C THR A 98 13.51 1.86 -3.13
N ILE A 99 14.19 2.10 -2.01
CA ILE A 99 14.13 1.21 -0.83
C ILE A 99 12.72 1.18 -0.26
N MET A 100 12.07 2.35 -0.12
CA MET A 100 10.70 2.48 0.37
C MET A 100 9.74 1.65 -0.49
N LEU A 101 9.73 1.88 -1.80
CA LEU A 101 8.85 1.17 -2.74
C LEU A 101 9.12 -0.34 -2.77
N THR A 102 10.39 -0.75 -2.65
CA THR A 102 10.75 -2.17 -2.59
C THR A 102 10.18 -2.83 -1.33
N LEU A 103 10.30 -2.18 -0.18
CA LEU A 103 9.72 -2.67 1.07
C LEU A 103 8.19 -2.72 0.99
N GLU A 104 7.55 -1.65 0.51
CA GLU A 104 6.09 -1.61 0.31
C GLU A 104 5.63 -2.71 -0.64
N SER A 105 6.36 -2.98 -1.73
CA SER A 105 6.06 -4.06 -2.65
C SER A 105 6.15 -5.45 -2.00
N ILE A 106 7.15 -5.67 -1.14
CA ILE A 106 7.28 -6.95 -0.40
C ILE A 106 6.12 -7.12 0.57
N PHE A 107 5.79 -6.09 1.36
CA PHE A 107 4.65 -6.14 2.28
C PHE A 107 3.34 -6.33 1.52
N ALA A 108 3.15 -5.66 0.39
CA ALA A 108 1.96 -5.83 -0.45
C ALA A 108 1.80 -7.28 -0.94
N ILE A 109 2.89 -7.93 -1.37
CA ILE A 109 2.82 -9.34 -1.77
C ILE A 109 2.41 -10.22 -0.59
N ILE A 110 3.02 -10.01 0.58
CA ILE A 110 2.74 -10.81 1.79
C ILE A 110 1.28 -10.64 2.25
N THR A 111 0.67 -9.48 2.08
CA THR A 111 -0.69 -9.21 2.57
C THR A 111 -1.76 -9.49 1.52
N TYR A 112 -1.56 -9.08 0.27
CA TYR A 112 -2.58 -9.21 -0.78
C TYR A 112 -2.63 -10.59 -1.42
N VAL A 113 -1.52 -11.35 -1.47
CA VAL A 113 -1.54 -12.70 -2.06
C VAL A 113 -2.38 -13.68 -1.23
N PRO A 114 -2.24 -13.78 0.11
CA PRO A 114 -3.12 -14.62 0.92
C PRO A 114 -4.59 -14.23 0.78
N TYR A 115 -4.88 -12.93 0.69
CA TYR A 115 -6.23 -12.42 0.47
C TYR A 115 -6.79 -12.85 -0.89
N ALA A 116 -6.00 -12.75 -1.96
CA ALA A 116 -6.39 -13.23 -3.30
C ALA A 116 -6.69 -14.73 -3.30
N ILE A 117 -5.84 -15.52 -2.64
CA ILE A 117 -5.98 -16.98 -2.54
C ILE A 117 -7.26 -17.32 -1.76
N GLN A 118 -7.49 -16.70 -0.60
CA GLN A 118 -8.69 -16.95 0.20
C GLN A 118 -9.96 -16.58 -0.56
N LEU A 119 -9.99 -15.44 -1.25
CA LEU A 119 -11.18 -15.01 -1.98
C LEU A 119 -11.43 -15.91 -3.20
N THR A 120 -10.37 -16.35 -3.88
CA THR A 120 -10.48 -17.34 -4.97
C THR A 120 -11.00 -18.68 -4.45
N TYR A 121 -10.49 -19.14 -3.30
CA TYR A 121 -10.95 -20.36 -2.64
C TYR A 121 -12.43 -20.26 -2.25
N ALA A 122 -12.85 -19.15 -1.65
CA ALA A 122 -14.24 -18.90 -1.27
C ALA A 122 -15.18 -18.95 -2.50
N ASN A 123 -14.76 -18.36 -3.62
CA ASN A 123 -15.54 -18.37 -4.86
C ASN A 123 -15.66 -19.78 -5.47
N ILE A 124 -14.57 -20.54 -5.51
CA ILE A 124 -14.58 -21.90 -6.09
C ILE A 124 -15.41 -22.86 -5.22
N THR A 125 -15.33 -22.71 -3.91
CA THR A 125 -15.97 -23.62 -2.95
C THR A 125 -17.36 -23.14 -2.50
N GLN A 126 -17.92 -22.11 -3.14
CA GLN A 126 -19.19 -21.51 -2.75
C GLN A 126 -20.37 -22.50 -2.81
N GLU A 127 -20.37 -23.41 -3.78
CA GLU A 127 -21.41 -24.42 -3.96
C GLU A 127 -21.10 -25.76 -3.28
N TRP A 128 -19.93 -25.88 -2.63
CA TRP A 128 -19.52 -27.14 -2.03
C TRP A 128 -20.21 -27.34 -0.68
N TYR A 129 -20.63 -28.57 -0.39
CA TYR A 129 -21.14 -28.90 0.93
C TYR A 129 -20.01 -28.84 1.97
N LYS A 130 -20.19 -28.00 2.99
CA LYS A 130 -19.23 -27.80 4.08
C LYS A 130 -19.86 -28.14 5.43
N THR A 131 -19.08 -28.80 6.27
CA THR A 131 -19.50 -29.03 7.67
C THR A 131 -19.44 -27.73 8.47
N GLN A 132 -20.23 -27.63 9.53
CA GLN A 132 -20.24 -26.45 10.42
C GLN A 132 -18.84 -26.13 10.99
N LEU A 133 -18.06 -27.16 11.30
CA LEU A 133 -16.69 -27.00 11.80
C LEU A 133 -15.76 -26.40 10.73
N GLN A 134 -15.87 -26.84 9.47
CA GLN A 134 -15.09 -26.27 8.37
C GLN A 134 -15.44 -24.79 8.14
N LEU A 135 -16.72 -24.46 8.18
CA LEU A 135 -17.19 -23.08 8.00
C LEU A 135 -16.67 -22.15 9.12
N ALA A 136 -16.61 -22.65 10.36
CA ALA A 136 -16.03 -21.93 11.48
C ALA A 136 -14.53 -21.65 11.26
N TRP A 137 -13.75 -22.65 10.81
CA TRP A 137 -12.34 -22.46 10.48
C TRP A 137 -12.13 -21.46 9.34
N GLU A 138 -12.90 -21.57 8.25
CA GLU A 138 -12.82 -20.63 7.13
C GLU A 138 -13.10 -19.19 7.57
N THR A 139 -14.05 -19.00 8.48
CA THR A 139 -14.36 -17.68 9.06
C THR A 139 -13.17 -17.13 9.83
N VAL A 140 -12.56 -17.94 10.71
CA VAL A 140 -11.36 -17.54 11.48
C VAL A 140 -10.20 -17.17 10.56
N PHE A 141 -9.94 -17.97 9.53
CA PHE A 141 -8.87 -17.67 8.56
C PHE A 141 -9.17 -16.41 7.74
N THR A 142 -10.43 -16.19 7.37
CA THR A 142 -10.84 -14.98 6.64
C THR A 142 -10.61 -13.74 7.48
N GLU A 143 -11.01 -13.75 8.75
CA GLU A 143 -10.76 -12.64 9.68
C GLU A 143 -9.27 -12.41 9.94
N LEU A 144 -8.49 -13.49 10.08
CA LEU A 144 -7.04 -13.39 10.22
C LEU A 144 -6.39 -12.73 8.99
N ILE A 145 -6.83 -13.10 7.79
CA ILE A 145 -6.33 -12.51 6.54
C ILE A 145 -6.76 -11.04 6.43
N HIS A 146 -7.99 -10.69 6.82
CA HIS A 146 -8.41 -9.29 6.92
C HIS A 146 -7.53 -8.51 7.89
N LEU A 147 -7.19 -9.07 9.04
CA LEU A 147 -6.26 -8.45 9.99
C LEU A 147 -4.88 -8.18 9.34
N PHE A 148 -4.33 -9.15 8.59
CA PHE A 148 -3.09 -8.95 7.84
C PHE A 148 -3.21 -7.84 6.78
N SER A 149 -4.35 -7.72 6.11
CA SER A 149 -4.59 -6.63 5.16
C SER A 149 -4.58 -5.26 5.85
N TYR A 150 -5.09 -5.15 7.08
CA TYR A 150 -5.01 -3.90 7.85
C TYR A 150 -3.59 -3.56 8.30
N LEU A 151 -2.77 -4.58 8.58
CA LEU A 151 -1.34 -4.36 8.88
C LEU A 151 -0.61 -3.68 7.73
N PHE A 152 -1.02 -3.88 6.47
CA PHE A 152 -0.42 -3.20 5.32
C PHE A 152 -0.51 -1.67 5.44
N PHE A 153 -1.67 -1.13 5.83
CA PHE A 153 -1.85 0.32 6.00
C PHE A 153 -0.97 0.86 7.12
N VAL A 154 -0.82 0.10 8.19
CA VAL A 154 0.04 0.45 9.33
C VAL A 154 1.53 0.37 8.92
N THR A 155 1.92 -0.60 8.10
CA THR A 155 3.31 -0.73 7.65
C THR A 155 3.78 0.45 6.83
N ASN A 156 2.93 1.14 6.05
CA ASN A 156 3.33 2.33 5.30
C ASN A 156 3.90 3.43 6.21
N PHE A 157 3.32 3.60 7.40
CA PHE A 157 3.85 4.53 8.41
C PHE A 157 5.23 4.10 8.91
N TYR A 158 5.39 2.83 9.28
CA TYR A 158 6.66 2.31 9.77
C TYR A 158 7.76 2.27 8.70
N VAL A 159 7.42 1.89 7.47
CA VAL A 159 8.33 1.93 6.31
C VAL A 159 8.78 3.36 6.05
N SER A 160 7.89 4.36 6.16
CA SER A 160 8.24 5.77 6.05
C SER A 160 9.20 6.23 7.15
N ILE A 161 9.02 5.77 8.39
CA ILE A 161 9.96 6.03 9.51
C ILE A 161 11.33 5.40 9.24
N ILE A 162 11.38 4.17 8.72
CA ILE A 162 12.64 3.43 8.54
C ILE A 162 13.40 3.93 7.30
N SER A 163 12.71 4.28 6.22
CA SER A 163 13.34 4.67 4.96
C SER A 163 13.76 6.15 4.90
N ASN A 164 12.97 7.06 5.48
CA ASN A 164 13.15 8.50 5.27
C ASN A 164 13.78 9.20 6.48
N VAL A 165 15.04 9.60 6.34
CA VAL A 165 15.80 10.34 7.37
C VAL A 165 15.15 11.69 7.71
N GLY A 166 14.63 12.39 6.71
CA GLY A 166 13.96 13.67 6.88
C GLY A 166 12.65 13.53 7.66
N PHE A 167 11.88 12.48 7.37
CA PHE A 167 10.66 12.14 8.11
C PHE A 167 10.98 11.85 9.58
N ARG A 168 12.01 11.04 9.87
CA ARG A 168 12.45 10.78 11.25
C ARG A 168 12.80 12.05 12.02
N ARG A 169 13.53 12.97 11.38
CA ARG A 169 13.92 14.24 12.02
C ARG A 169 12.70 15.08 12.35
N LYS A 170 11.74 15.22 11.41
CA LYS A 170 10.48 15.93 11.66
C LYS A 170 9.65 15.26 12.76
N PHE A 171 9.53 13.94 12.72
CA PHE A 171 8.78 13.18 13.71
C PHE A 171 9.37 13.35 15.12
N LYS A 172 10.69 13.25 15.28
CA LYS A 172 11.37 13.52 16.54
C LYS A 172 11.16 14.95 17.03
N ASN A 173 11.21 15.94 16.12
CA ASN A 173 10.96 17.34 16.48
C ASN A 173 9.53 17.57 16.98
N ILE A 174 8.53 16.95 16.35
CA ILE A 174 7.13 17.05 16.76
C ILE A 174 6.94 16.43 18.15
N LEU A 175 7.52 15.25 18.39
CA LEU A 175 7.47 14.61 19.71
C LEU A 175 8.14 15.46 20.79
N ALA A 176 9.34 15.98 20.51
CA ALA A 176 10.06 16.84 21.45
C ALA A 176 9.29 18.14 21.76
N MET A 177 8.67 18.75 20.75
CA MET A 177 7.84 19.96 20.92
C MET A 177 6.59 19.67 21.75
N LYS A 178 5.95 18.51 21.58
CA LYS A 178 4.79 18.11 22.39
C LYS A 178 5.18 17.91 23.86
N THR A 179 6.29 17.23 24.14
CA THR A 179 6.82 17.06 25.50
C THR A 179 7.12 18.40 26.17
N HIS A 180 7.68 19.37 25.44
CA HIS A 180 7.93 20.70 25.98
C HIS A 180 6.63 21.46 26.31
N ASN A 181 5.62 21.39 25.45
CA ASN A 181 4.33 22.04 25.67
C ASN A 181 3.56 21.43 26.84
N ASP A 182 3.57 20.10 26.98
CA ASP A 182 2.92 19.42 28.11
C ASP A 182 3.60 19.77 29.45
N LEU A 183 4.93 19.89 29.47
CA LEU A 183 5.68 20.35 30.65
C LEU A 183 5.34 21.80 31.02
N THR A 184 5.26 22.69 30.03
CA THR A 184 4.95 24.11 30.24
C THR A 184 3.52 24.29 30.77
N ASN A 185 2.56 23.54 30.22
CA ASN A 185 1.18 23.55 30.68
C ASN A 185 1.07 23.03 32.12
N HIS A 186 1.80 21.98 32.50
CA HIS A 186 1.80 21.48 33.88
C HIS A 186 2.34 22.50 34.90
N ILE A 187 3.39 23.26 34.56
CA ILE A 187 3.93 24.31 35.42
C ILE A 187 2.90 25.44 35.62
N ILE A 188 2.20 25.85 34.56
CA ILE A 188 1.18 26.90 34.65
C ILE A 188 0.00 26.47 35.54
N THR A 189 -0.40 25.19 35.51
CA THR A 189 -1.50 24.69 36.36
C THR A 189 -1.13 24.66 37.84
N ILE A 190 0.13 24.31 38.18
CA ILE A 190 0.61 24.30 39.58
C ILE A 190 0.70 25.71 40.16
N HIS A 191 1.02 26.72 39.33
CA HIS A 191 1.11 28.11 39.80
C HIS A 191 -0.24 28.79 40.04
N ARG A 192 -1.35 28.13 39.71
CA ARG A 192 -2.73 28.67 39.78
C ARG A 192 -3.56 28.10 40.93
N THR A 193 -3.02 27.14 41.67
CA THR A 193 -3.60 26.54 42.89
C THR A 193 -2.86 27.04 44.11
#